data_AF-A0A329RU31-F1
#
_entry.id   AF-A0A329RU31-F1
#
_cell.length_a   1.000
_cell.length_b   1.000
_cell.length_c   1.000
_cell.angle_alpha   90.00
_cell.angle_beta   90.00
_cell.angle_gamma   90.00
#
_symmetry.space_group_name_H-M   'P 1'
#
loop_
_entity.id
_entity.type
_entity.pdbx_description
1 polymer ?
#
loop_
_entity_poly.entity_id
_entity_poly.type
_entity_poly.pdbx_seq_one_letter_code
_entity_poly.pdbx_strand_id
1 'polypeptide(L)'
;METWRAWKELAGLPTMTKASEEMSLIGGAVTGIVVWVITTPLRSVSGAFLDSVSDGGHAVYFFWYPCGDRYFEAARSAQSLALPLVKYACALVTLTFLIPIAVLRDYETRFGITGRLYLKWCEALHHSCCLFVPDVIQLLWVSSCKYARATGEAVVAVTDRTGDFIVGAYILASLLLSILIYLPRLVYESVEGILCGWMGVVLIVLIVDVYLDFTIPCCYWNAAVSWWAATST
;
A
#
# COMPACT_ATOMS: atom_id res chain seq x y z
N MET A 1 48.25 13.36 -61.80
CA MET A 1 48.22 12.45 -60.63
C MET A 1 49.61 12.04 -60.15
N GLU A 2 50.63 11.96 -61.01
CA GLU A 2 51.97 11.47 -60.62
C GLU A 2 52.79 12.46 -59.79
N THR A 3 52.66 13.75 -60.03
CA THR A 3 53.36 14.79 -59.25
C THR A 3 52.96 14.79 -57.77
N TRP A 4 51.69 14.46 -57.46
CA TRP A 4 51.22 14.37 -56.08
C TRP A 4 51.78 13.15 -55.31
N ARG A 5 52.13 12.05 -56.01
CA ARG A 5 52.81 10.89 -55.39
C ARG A 5 54.28 11.18 -55.12
N ALA A 6 54.98 11.80 -56.06
CA ALA A 6 56.40 12.14 -55.91
C ALA A 6 56.65 13.13 -54.76
N TRP A 7 55.76 14.11 -54.56
CA TRP A 7 55.84 15.02 -53.41
C TRP A 7 55.59 14.32 -52.07
N LYS A 8 54.74 13.28 -52.04
CA LYS A 8 54.48 12.46 -50.83
C LYS A 8 55.69 11.60 -50.44
N GLU A 9 56.41 11.09 -51.43
CA GLU A 9 57.67 10.35 -51.26
C GLU A 9 58.83 11.25 -50.79
N LEU A 10 59.01 12.42 -51.43
CA LEU A 10 60.06 13.40 -51.07
C LEU A 10 59.84 14.07 -49.71
N ALA A 11 58.59 14.31 -49.32
CA ALA A 11 58.25 14.85 -48.01
C ALA A 11 58.39 13.82 -46.87
N GLY A 12 58.82 12.59 -47.17
CA GLY A 12 59.04 11.55 -46.16
C GLY A 12 57.76 11.16 -45.42
N LEU A 13 56.57 11.39 -45.99
CA LEU A 13 55.30 11.07 -45.35
C LEU A 13 55.19 9.58 -44.94
N PRO A 14 55.51 8.58 -45.79
CA PRO A 14 55.41 7.18 -45.39
C PRO A 14 56.44 6.78 -44.31
N THR A 15 57.61 7.41 -44.29
CA THR A 15 58.63 7.19 -43.24
C THR A 15 58.29 7.89 -41.94
N MET A 16 57.68 9.08 -42.00
CA MET A 16 57.17 9.79 -40.83
C MET A 16 55.93 9.12 -40.24
N THR A 17 55.02 8.58 -41.05
CA THR A 17 53.89 7.80 -40.54
C THR A 17 54.38 6.53 -39.85
N LYS A 18 55.33 5.80 -40.45
CA LYS A 18 55.92 4.61 -39.83
C LYS A 18 56.67 4.92 -38.53
N ALA A 19 57.47 5.99 -38.51
CA ALA A 19 58.14 6.45 -37.29
C ALA A 19 57.16 6.93 -36.21
N SER A 20 56.05 7.55 -36.60
CA SER A 20 54.99 7.97 -35.67
C SER A 20 54.21 6.79 -35.09
N GLU A 21 53.97 5.73 -35.88
CA GLU A 21 53.36 4.49 -35.42
C GLU A 21 54.28 3.73 -34.46
N GLU A 22 55.59 3.65 -34.77
CA GLU A 22 56.58 3.04 -33.88
C GLU A 22 56.77 3.84 -32.58
N MET A 23 56.82 5.17 -32.63
CA MET A 23 56.83 6.02 -31.42
C MET A 23 55.53 5.92 -30.62
N SER A 24 54.38 5.77 -31.28
CA SER A 24 53.10 5.56 -30.61
C SER A 24 53.03 4.20 -29.92
N LEU A 25 53.54 3.14 -30.56
CA LEU A 25 53.64 1.80 -29.97
C LEU A 25 54.59 1.76 -28.78
N ILE A 26 55.77 2.39 -28.89
CA ILE A 26 56.74 2.49 -27.80
C ILE A 26 56.18 3.34 -26.66
N GLY A 27 55.54 4.48 -26.98
CA GLY A 27 54.87 5.33 -26.00
C GLY A 27 53.77 4.58 -25.25
N GLY A 28 52.92 3.86 -25.96
CA GLY A 28 51.88 3.01 -25.39
C GLY A 28 52.45 1.89 -24.51
N ALA A 29 53.55 1.25 -24.93
CA ALA A 29 54.23 0.23 -24.13
C ALA A 29 54.82 0.80 -22.84
N VAL A 30 55.48 1.96 -22.91
CA VAL A 30 56.05 2.63 -21.73
C VAL A 30 54.96 3.09 -20.77
N THR A 31 53.88 3.71 -21.27
CA THR A 31 52.73 4.10 -20.42
C THR A 31 52.07 2.87 -19.81
N GLY A 32 51.91 1.79 -20.56
CA GLY A 32 51.39 0.52 -20.06
C GLY A 32 52.24 -0.06 -18.93
N ILE A 33 53.57 -0.10 -19.09
CA ILE A 33 54.50 -0.57 -18.05
C ILE A 33 54.44 0.33 -16.81
N VAL A 34 54.44 1.66 -16.98
CA VAL A 34 54.35 2.61 -15.86
C VAL A 34 53.03 2.45 -15.10
N VAL A 35 51.89 2.39 -15.81
CA VAL A 35 50.57 2.14 -15.19
C VAL A 35 50.54 0.77 -14.51
N TRP A 36 51.14 -0.26 -15.11
CA TRP A 36 51.22 -1.59 -14.52
C TRP A 36 52.02 -1.60 -13.22
N VAL A 37 53.19 -0.98 -13.19
CA VAL A 37 54.04 -0.88 -12.00
C VAL A 37 53.34 -0.06 -10.90
N ILE A 38 52.69 1.06 -11.23
CA ILE A 38 51.94 1.88 -10.27
C ILE A 38 50.75 1.11 -9.68
N THR A 39 50.08 0.28 -10.49
CA THR A 39 48.94 -0.52 -10.03
C THR A 39 49.33 -1.85 -9.39
N THR A 40 50.60 -2.26 -9.49
CA THR A 40 51.13 -3.49 -8.84
C THR A 40 50.88 -3.53 -7.32
N PRO A 41 51.22 -2.50 -6.52
CA PRO A 41 50.95 -2.51 -5.08
C PRO A 41 49.44 -2.55 -4.77
N LEU A 42 48.61 -1.89 -5.58
CA LEU A 42 47.15 -1.95 -5.43
C LEU A 42 46.61 -3.35 -5.71
N ARG A 43 47.17 -4.05 -6.71
CA ARG A 43 46.79 -5.43 -7.05
C ARG A 43 47.27 -6.44 -6.02
N SER A 44 48.44 -6.25 -5.43
CA SER A 44 48.91 -7.13 -4.35
C SER A 44 48.08 -6.96 -3.08
N VAL A 45 47.73 -5.72 -2.72
CA VAL A 45 46.88 -5.45 -1.54
C VAL A 45 45.46 -5.96 -1.77
N SER A 46 44.87 -5.72 -2.94
CA SER A 46 43.54 -6.26 -3.26
C SER A 46 43.53 -7.78 -3.35
N GLY A 47 44.58 -8.41 -3.89
CA GLY A 47 44.74 -9.85 -3.88
C GLY A 47 44.83 -10.43 -2.46
N ALA A 48 45.65 -9.84 -1.60
CA ALA A 48 45.77 -10.26 -0.20
C ALA A 48 44.46 -10.05 0.58
N PHE A 49 43.73 -8.97 0.30
CA PHE A 49 42.41 -8.73 0.88
C PHE A 49 41.39 -9.76 0.39
N LEU A 50 41.33 -10.03 -0.91
CA LEU A 50 40.46 -11.05 -1.50
C LEU A 50 40.76 -12.45 -0.93
N ASP A 51 42.04 -12.79 -0.76
CA ASP A 51 42.46 -14.05 -0.15
C ASP A 51 42.01 -14.13 1.31
N SER A 52 42.21 -13.07 2.09
CA SER A 52 41.74 -12.99 3.48
C SER A 52 40.21 -13.07 3.59
N VAL A 53 39.47 -12.41 2.69
CA VAL A 53 38.01 -12.48 2.63
C VAL A 53 37.55 -13.87 2.20
N SER A 54 38.26 -14.50 1.27
CA SER A 54 37.96 -15.87 0.82
C SER A 54 38.17 -16.86 1.95
N ASP A 55 39.29 -16.77 2.68
CA ASP A 55 39.58 -17.63 3.83
C ASP A 55 38.55 -17.44 4.96
N GLY A 56 38.21 -16.19 5.27
CA GLY A 56 37.13 -15.86 6.20
C GLY A 56 35.77 -16.41 5.75
N GLY A 57 35.46 -16.29 4.45
CA GLY A 57 34.25 -16.82 3.83
C GLY A 57 34.18 -18.35 3.92
N HIS A 58 35.29 -19.05 3.68
CA HIS A 58 35.37 -20.50 3.84
C HIS A 58 35.17 -20.93 5.30
N ALA A 59 35.73 -20.19 6.26
CA ALA A 59 35.53 -20.46 7.68
C ALA A 59 34.07 -20.27 8.10
N VAL A 60 33.40 -19.22 7.61
CA VAL A 60 31.98 -18.97 7.86
C VAL A 60 31.11 -20.03 7.18
N TYR A 61 31.39 -20.37 5.92
CA TYR A 61 30.66 -21.41 5.21
C TYR A 61 30.79 -22.78 5.90
N PHE A 62 32.00 -23.14 6.32
CA PHE A 62 32.26 -24.37 7.07
C PHE A 62 31.54 -24.38 8.42
N PHE A 63 31.27 -23.22 9.03
CA PHE A 63 30.48 -23.13 10.25
C PHE A 63 28.98 -23.32 9.99
N TRP A 64 28.45 -22.61 8.99
CA TRP A 64 27.02 -22.64 8.67
C TRP A 64 26.55 -23.97 8.08
N TYR A 65 27.39 -24.66 7.31
CA TYR A 65 27.01 -25.89 6.63
C TYR A 65 26.64 -27.03 7.63
N PRO A 66 27.48 -27.41 8.61
CA PRO A 66 27.14 -28.41 9.62
C PRO A 66 26.01 -27.95 10.55
N CYS A 67 25.92 -26.65 10.84
CA CYS A 67 24.81 -26.10 11.61
C CYS A 67 23.47 -26.30 10.89
N GLY A 68 23.43 -25.98 9.59
CA GLY A 68 22.24 -26.16 8.76
C GLY A 68 21.85 -27.62 8.64
N ASP A 69 22.83 -28.49 8.36
CA ASP A 69 22.60 -29.93 8.20
C ASP A 69 21.98 -30.55 9.46
N ARG A 70 22.60 -30.34 10.63
CA ARG A 70 22.08 -30.80 11.92
C ARG A 70 20.73 -30.17 12.27
N TYR A 71 20.48 -28.92 11.85
CA TYR A 71 19.20 -28.25 12.05
C TYR A 71 18.08 -28.87 11.22
N PHE A 72 18.31 -29.11 9.93
CA PHE A 72 17.32 -29.74 9.06
C PHE A 72 17.05 -31.18 9.48
N GLU A 73 18.08 -31.91 9.91
CA GLU A 73 17.93 -33.26 10.44
C GLU A 73 17.07 -33.27 11.71
N ALA A 74 17.37 -32.40 12.69
CA ALA A 74 16.60 -32.28 13.92
C ALA A 74 15.17 -31.79 13.67
N ALA A 75 14.99 -30.80 12.78
CA ALA A 75 13.69 -30.25 12.41
C ALA A 75 12.80 -31.26 11.70
N ARG A 76 13.38 -32.18 10.92
CA ARG A 76 12.66 -33.22 10.17
C ARG A 76 12.49 -34.53 10.97
N SER A 77 13.01 -34.60 12.19
CA SER A 77 12.90 -35.79 13.02
C SER A 77 11.44 -36.18 13.26
N ALA A 78 11.14 -37.48 13.28
CA ALA A 78 9.76 -37.97 13.47
C ALA A 78 9.12 -37.49 14.80
N GLN A 79 9.93 -37.19 15.81
CA GLN A 79 9.48 -36.63 17.08
C GLN A 79 9.02 -35.16 16.96
N SER A 80 9.60 -34.36 16.06
CA SER A 80 9.23 -32.95 15.89
C SER A 80 7.89 -32.81 15.15
N LEU A 81 7.64 -33.67 14.15
CA LEU A 81 6.40 -33.72 13.36
C LEU A 81 5.18 -34.19 14.17
N ALA A 82 5.40 -34.89 15.28
CA ALA A 82 4.33 -35.35 16.17
C ALA A 82 3.91 -34.31 17.23
N LEU A 83 4.63 -33.17 17.34
CA LEU A 83 4.36 -32.16 18.35
C LEU A 83 3.27 -31.15 17.92
N PRO A 84 2.49 -30.60 18.87
CA PRO A 84 1.58 -29.49 18.59
C PRO A 84 2.34 -28.29 18.01
N LEU A 85 1.74 -27.58 17.04
CA LEU A 85 2.37 -26.50 16.26
C LEU A 85 3.13 -25.47 17.11
N VAL A 86 2.58 -25.08 18.26
CA VAL A 86 3.18 -24.11 19.18
C VAL A 86 4.43 -24.67 19.87
N LYS A 87 4.39 -25.94 20.29
CA LYS A 87 5.54 -26.60 20.91
C LYS A 87 6.62 -26.90 19.87
N TYR A 88 6.22 -27.22 18.64
CA TYR A 88 7.12 -27.40 17.50
C TYR A 88 7.86 -26.09 17.14
N ALA A 89 7.14 -24.96 17.04
CA ALA A 89 7.75 -23.66 16.81
C ALA A 89 8.76 -23.27 17.91
N CYS A 90 8.39 -23.51 19.18
CA CYS A 90 9.30 -23.30 20.31
C CYS A 90 10.56 -24.18 20.19
N ALA A 91 10.39 -25.47 19.87
CA ALA A 91 11.50 -26.40 19.68
C ALA A 91 12.43 -25.96 18.52
N LEU A 92 11.89 -25.50 17.39
CA LEU A 92 12.70 -24.99 16.27
C LEU A 92 13.51 -23.76 16.66
N VAL A 93 12.91 -22.81 17.38
CA VAL A 93 13.60 -21.62 17.88
C VAL A 93 14.73 -22.03 18.83
N THR A 94 14.46 -22.96 19.75
CA THR A 94 15.47 -23.50 20.66
C THR A 94 16.60 -24.23 19.92
N LEU A 95 16.29 -25.04 18.90
CA LEU A 95 17.27 -25.75 18.06
C LEU A 95 18.16 -24.79 17.27
N THR A 96 17.62 -23.66 16.83
CA THR A 96 18.39 -22.61 16.13
C THR A 96 19.55 -22.08 16.97
N PHE A 97 19.42 -22.11 18.30
CA PHE A 97 20.49 -21.71 19.22
C PHE A 97 21.34 -22.89 19.72
N LEU A 98 20.73 -24.04 20.02
CA LEU A 98 21.46 -25.21 20.52
C LEU A 98 22.43 -25.81 19.51
N ILE A 99 22.08 -25.79 18.22
CA ILE A 99 22.89 -26.42 17.18
C ILE A 99 24.19 -25.65 16.90
N PRO A 100 24.18 -24.32 16.73
CA PRO A 100 25.40 -23.53 16.70
C PRO A 100 26.29 -23.74 17.92
N ILE A 101 25.72 -23.82 19.13
CA ILE A 101 26.48 -24.08 20.37
C ILE A 101 27.15 -25.45 20.32
N ALA A 102 26.43 -26.49 19.87
CA ALA A 102 26.96 -27.85 19.74
C ALA A 102 28.08 -27.92 18.68
N VAL A 103 27.90 -27.29 17.53
CA VAL A 103 28.93 -27.24 16.47
C VAL A 103 30.17 -26.45 16.93
N LEU A 104 29.99 -25.33 17.66
CA LEU A 104 31.12 -24.59 18.23
C LEU A 104 31.92 -25.40 19.25
N ARG A 105 31.25 -26.24 20.05
CA ARG A 105 31.92 -27.15 20.99
C ARG A 105 32.68 -28.26 20.26
N ASP A 106 32.05 -28.89 19.27
CA ASP A 106 32.67 -30.00 18.52
C ASP A 106 33.91 -29.54 17.74
N TYR A 107 33.93 -28.30 17.25
CA TYR A 107 35.02 -27.73 16.47
C TYR A 107 35.85 -26.68 17.24
N GLU A 108 35.90 -26.76 18.58
CA GLU A 108 36.61 -25.78 19.42
C GLU A 108 38.08 -25.60 19.01
N THR A 109 38.76 -26.71 18.67
CA THR A 109 40.17 -26.72 18.24
C THR A 109 40.42 -25.96 16.95
N ARG A 110 39.40 -25.80 16.10
CA ARG A 110 39.50 -25.19 14.78
C ARG A 110 39.21 -23.69 14.78
N PHE A 111 38.28 -23.24 15.62
CA PHE A 111 37.89 -21.82 15.73
C PHE A 111 38.66 -21.04 16.81
N GLY A 112 39.37 -21.75 17.70
CA GLY A 112 40.27 -21.15 18.68
C GLY A 112 39.59 -20.11 19.60
N ILE A 113 40.23 -18.96 19.78
CA ILE A 113 39.76 -17.88 20.68
C ILE A 113 38.44 -17.28 20.18
N THR A 114 38.30 -17.07 18.87
CA THR A 114 37.11 -16.48 18.26
C THR A 114 35.89 -17.38 18.42
N GLY A 115 36.06 -18.69 18.27
CA GLY A 115 35.00 -19.68 18.52
C GLY A 115 34.51 -19.68 19.96
N ARG A 116 35.43 -19.59 20.94
CA ARG A 116 35.07 -19.51 22.37
C ARG A 116 34.31 -18.24 22.73
N LEU A 117 34.70 -17.10 22.16
CA LEU A 117 33.95 -15.85 22.34
C LEU A 117 32.54 -16.02 21.78
N TYR A 118 32.43 -16.48 20.53
CA TYR A 118 31.14 -16.68 19.88
C TYR A 118 30.25 -17.69 20.62
N LEU A 119 30.82 -18.75 21.19
CA LEU A 119 30.10 -19.69 22.05
C LEU A 119 29.52 -19.02 23.29
N LYS A 120 30.30 -18.17 23.97
CA LYS A 120 29.82 -17.42 25.15
C LYS A 120 28.71 -16.43 24.79
N TRP A 121 28.82 -15.80 23.63
CA TRP A 121 27.76 -14.95 23.08
C TRP A 121 26.50 -15.76 22.74
N CYS A 122 26.64 -16.93 22.12
CA CYS A 122 25.52 -17.82 21.82
C CYS A 122 24.86 -18.38 23.10
N GLU A 123 25.64 -18.71 24.13
CA GLU A 123 25.13 -19.15 25.44
C GLU A 123 24.34 -18.04 26.13
N ALA A 124 24.85 -16.79 26.10
CA ALA A 124 24.15 -15.63 26.62
C ALA A 124 22.88 -15.31 25.83
N LEU A 125 22.94 -15.39 24.49
CA LEU A 125 21.77 -15.21 23.62
C LEU A 125 20.74 -16.32 23.81
N HIS A 126 21.15 -17.57 24.01
CA HIS A 126 20.25 -18.67 24.30
C HIS A 126 19.51 -18.44 25.62
N HIS A 127 20.22 -18.04 26.68
CA HIS A 127 19.61 -17.70 27.95
C HIS A 127 18.65 -16.49 27.85
N SER A 128 19.03 -15.46 27.10
CA SER A 128 18.17 -14.30 26.85
C SER A 128 16.92 -14.69 26.05
N CYS A 129 17.11 -15.31 24.89
CA CYS A 129 16.02 -15.60 23.97
C CYS A 129 15.11 -16.74 24.42
N CYS A 130 15.61 -17.79 25.06
CA CYS A 130 14.76 -18.91 25.47
C CYS A 130 14.04 -18.69 26.81
N LEU A 131 14.51 -17.78 27.67
CA LEU A 131 13.85 -17.47 28.94
C LEU A 131 13.05 -16.17 28.91
N PHE A 132 13.57 -15.08 28.32
CA PHE A 132 12.87 -13.78 28.33
C PHE A 132 11.77 -13.69 27.27
N VAL A 133 11.99 -14.25 26.07
CA VAL A 133 10.99 -14.15 24.98
C VAL A 133 9.66 -14.82 25.33
N PRO A 134 9.60 -16.06 25.88
CA PRO A 134 8.31 -16.65 26.21
C PRO A 134 7.58 -15.88 27.32
N ASP A 135 8.30 -15.35 28.30
CA ASP A 135 7.73 -14.58 29.41
C ASP A 135 7.16 -13.24 28.93
N VAL A 136 7.93 -12.50 28.11
CA VAL A 136 7.48 -11.25 27.48
C VAL A 136 6.29 -11.50 26.56
N ILE A 137 6.32 -12.55 25.73
CA ILE A 137 5.20 -12.91 24.87
C ILE A 137 3.95 -13.25 25.68
N GLN A 138 4.08 -13.98 26.79
CA GLN A 138 2.95 -14.31 27.66
C GLN A 138 2.35 -13.05 28.30
N LEU A 139 3.20 -12.16 28.84
CA LEU A 139 2.76 -10.88 29.39
C LEU A 139 2.08 -10.01 28.33
N LEU A 140 2.65 -9.92 27.14
CA LEU A 140 2.09 -9.17 26.01
C LEU A 140 0.77 -9.77 25.54
N TRP A 141 0.66 -11.09 25.51
CA TRP A 141 -0.55 -11.80 25.11
C TRP A 141 -1.68 -11.59 26.11
N VAL A 142 -1.41 -11.78 27.41
CA VAL A 142 -2.40 -11.56 28.47
C VAL A 142 -2.87 -10.11 28.48
N SER A 143 -1.95 -9.15 28.29
CA SER A 143 -2.29 -7.75 28.12
C SER A 143 -3.17 -7.51 26.90
N SER A 144 -2.76 -8.03 25.73
CA SER A 144 -3.50 -7.89 24.47
C SER A 144 -4.90 -8.50 24.54
N CYS A 145 -5.06 -9.65 25.19
CA CYS A 145 -6.37 -10.27 25.42
C CYS A 145 -7.28 -9.40 26.30
N LYS A 146 -6.73 -8.74 27.33
CA LYS A 146 -7.50 -7.81 28.16
C LYS A 146 -7.96 -6.61 27.34
N TYR A 147 -7.08 -6.03 26.52
CA TYR A 147 -7.45 -4.92 25.63
C TYR A 147 -8.48 -5.34 24.59
N ALA A 148 -8.29 -6.48 23.91
CA ALA A 148 -9.23 -6.98 22.91
C ALA A 148 -10.62 -7.25 23.50
N ARG A 149 -10.69 -7.79 24.73
CA ARG A 149 -11.96 -7.98 25.44
C ARG A 149 -12.64 -6.65 25.72
N ALA A 150 -11.91 -5.67 26.24
CA ALA A 150 -12.44 -4.33 26.51
C ALA A 150 -12.90 -3.63 25.22
N THR A 151 -12.17 -3.77 24.12
CA THR A 151 -12.56 -3.26 22.81
C THR A 151 -13.82 -3.97 22.29
N GLY A 152 -13.93 -5.28 22.46
CA GLY A 152 -15.12 -6.04 22.08
C GLY A 152 -16.37 -5.58 22.85
N GLU A 153 -16.25 -5.40 24.17
CA GLU A 153 -17.35 -4.89 25.02
C GLU A 153 -17.76 -3.47 24.60
N ALA A 154 -16.80 -2.60 24.30
CA ALA A 154 -17.09 -1.26 23.80
C ALA A 154 -17.75 -1.25 22.42
N VAL A 155 -17.32 -2.11 21.50
CA VAL A 155 -17.90 -2.23 20.15
C VAL A 155 -19.35 -2.71 20.24
N VAL A 156 -19.64 -3.74 21.04
CA VAL A 156 -21.01 -4.23 21.23
C VAL A 156 -21.92 -3.13 21.77
N ALA A 157 -21.46 -2.35 22.76
CA ALA A 157 -22.23 -1.23 23.30
C ALA A 157 -22.46 -0.10 22.28
N VAL A 158 -21.51 0.15 21.37
CA VAL A 158 -21.66 1.14 20.29
C VAL A 158 -22.58 0.62 19.19
N THR A 159 -22.49 -0.67 18.84
CA THR A 159 -23.33 -1.30 17.82
C THR A 159 -24.80 -1.30 18.23
N ASP A 160 -25.12 -1.58 19.50
CA ASP A 160 -26.50 -1.54 20.00
C ASP A 160 -27.11 -0.14 19.84
N ARG A 161 -26.38 0.90 20.24
CA ARG A 161 -26.82 2.30 20.08
C ARG A 161 -26.90 2.78 18.64
N THR A 162 -26.08 2.21 17.76
CA THR A 162 -26.08 2.57 16.32
C THR A 162 -27.20 1.84 15.57
N GLY A 163 -27.56 0.63 16.00
CA GLY A 163 -28.67 -0.14 15.43
C GLY A 163 -29.99 0.60 15.54
N ASP A 164 -30.31 1.12 16.73
CA ASP A 164 -31.53 1.92 16.95
C ASP A 164 -31.54 3.21 16.12
N PHE A 165 -30.37 3.84 15.94
CA PHE A 165 -30.26 5.04 15.11
C PHE A 165 -30.49 4.73 13.63
N ILE A 166 -29.96 3.61 13.12
CA ILE A 166 -30.16 3.18 11.73
C ILE A 166 -31.63 2.81 11.48
N VAL A 167 -32.25 2.06 12.40
CA VAL A 167 -33.67 1.70 12.29
C VAL A 167 -34.55 2.95 12.37
N GLY A 168 -34.27 3.87 13.29
CA GLY A 168 -34.96 5.14 13.41
C GLY A 168 -34.82 6.01 12.16
N ALA A 169 -33.61 6.13 11.60
CA ALA A 169 -33.35 6.86 10.37
C ALA A 169 -34.07 6.22 9.17
N TYR A 170 -34.09 4.89 9.09
CA TYR A 170 -34.82 4.15 8.06
C TYR A 170 -36.33 4.41 8.15
N ILE A 171 -36.92 4.33 9.35
CA ILE A 171 -38.34 4.63 9.56
C ILE A 171 -38.64 6.07 9.16
N LEU A 172 -37.85 7.05 9.63
CA LEU A 172 -38.04 8.46 9.29
C LEU A 172 -37.97 8.69 7.77
N ALA A 173 -36.99 8.10 7.09
CA ALA A 173 -36.84 8.18 5.64
C ALA A 173 -38.05 7.57 4.92
N SER A 174 -38.54 6.41 5.36
CA SER A 174 -39.73 5.78 4.78
C SER A 174 -40.99 6.63 4.96
N LEU A 175 -41.10 7.32 6.10
CA LEU A 175 -42.23 8.16 6.44
C LEU A 175 -42.22 9.45 5.60
N LEU A 176 -41.05 10.08 5.44
CA LEU A 176 -40.85 11.20 4.52
C LEU A 176 -41.15 10.81 3.07
N LEU A 177 -40.73 9.63 2.64
CA LEU A 177 -41.02 9.11 1.30
C LEU A 177 -42.53 8.89 1.09
N SER A 178 -43.20 8.33 2.10
CA SER A 178 -44.65 8.14 2.09
C SER A 178 -45.36 9.49 1.97
N ILE A 179 -44.99 10.48 2.81
CA ILE A 179 -45.55 11.84 2.72
C ILE A 179 -45.33 12.42 1.33
N LEU A 180 -44.12 12.30 0.77
CA LEU A 180 -43.79 12.85 -0.55
C LEU A 180 -44.68 12.26 -1.67
N ILE A 181 -45.06 10.98 -1.56
CA ILE A 181 -45.88 10.30 -2.57
C ILE A 181 -47.38 10.58 -2.35
N TYR A 182 -47.86 10.58 -1.10
CA TYR A 182 -49.29 10.75 -0.80
C TYR A 182 -49.75 12.21 -0.78
N LEU A 183 -48.87 13.16 -0.45
CA LEU A 183 -49.23 14.57 -0.35
C LEU A 183 -49.68 15.17 -1.69
N PRO A 184 -49.03 14.90 -2.84
CA PRO A 184 -49.54 15.31 -4.15
C PRO A 184 -50.90 14.71 -4.49
N ARG A 185 -51.13 13.45 -4.12
CA ARG A 185 -52.42 12.77 -4.35
C ARG A 185 -53.54 13.38 -3.48
N LEU A 186 -53.25 13.67 -2.21
CA LEU A 186 -54.21 14.32 -1.30
C LEU A 186 -54.56 15.73 -1.76
N VAL A 187 -53.56 16.50 -2.20
CA VAL A 187 -53.75 17.83 -2.80
C VAL A 187 -54.58 17.72 -4.08
N TYR A 188 -54.33 16.72 -4.92
CA TYR A 188 -55.12 16.50 -6.12
C TYR A 188 -56.58 16.14 -5.82
N GLU A 189 -56.83 15.15 -4.96
CA GLU A 189 -58.21 14.73 -4.60
C GLU A 189 -58.99 15.85 -3.88
N SER A 190 -58.32 16.68 -3.08
CA SER A 190 -58.96 17.84 -2.44
C SER A 190 -59.29 18.94 -3.44
N VAL A 191 -58.38 19.26 -4.36
CA VAL A 191 -58.65 20.21 -5.46
C VAL A 191 -59.78 19.70 -6.35
N GLU A 192 -59.76 18.42 -6.71
CA GLU A 192 -60.80 17.76 -7.50
C GLU A 192 -62.14 17.76 -6.76
N GLY A 193 -62.16 17.47 -5.45
CA GLY A 193 -63.37 17.51 -4.63
C GLY A 193 -63.96 18.92 -4.50
N ILE A 194 -63.12 19.96 -4.42
CA ILE A 194 -63.56 21.36 -4.42
C ILE A 194 -64.12 21.75 -5.79
N LEU A 195 -63.45 21.39 -6.88
CA LEU A 195 -63.87 21.72 -8.24
C LEU A 195 -65.13 20.96 -8.69
N CYS A 196 -65.24 19.69 -8.31
CA CYS A 196 -66.29 18.78 -8.77
C CYS A 196 -67.48 18.66 -7.79
N GLY A 197 -67.34 19.21 -6.56
CA GLY A 197 -68.39 19.24 -5.54
C GLY A 197 -69.32 20.46 -5.63
N TRP A 198 -70.29 20.54 -4.72
CA TRP A 198 -71.26 21.66 -4.62
C TRP A 198 -70.57 23.04 -4.50
N MET A 199 -69.39 23.09 -3.90
CA MET A 199 -68.60 24.32 -3.78
C MET A 199 -68.08 24.83 -5.13
N GLY A 200 -67.69 23.93 -6.04
CA GLY A 200 -67.29 24.28 -7.40
C GLY A 200 -68.48 24.82 -8.21
N VAL A 201 -69.66 24.23 -8.02
CA VAL A 201 -70.91 24.73 -8.63
C VAL A 201 -71.26 26.12 -8.11
N VAL A 202 -71.18 26.35 -6.79
CA VAL A 202 -71.41 27.68 -6.18
C VAL A 202 -70.40 28.70 -6.71
N LEU A 203 -69.13 28.32 -6.87
CA LEU A 203 -68.08 29.19 -7.40
C LEU A 203 -68.35 29.58 -8.87
N ILE A 204 -68.75 28.62 -9.71
CA ILE A 204 -69.13 28.90 -11.11
C ILE A 204 -70.37 29.80 -11.17
N VAL A 205 -71.40 29.52 -10.35
CA VAL A 205 -72.61 30.35 -10.29
C VAL A 205 -72.26 31.77 -9.86
N LEU A 206 -71.39 31.95 -8.86
CA LEU A 206 -70.96 33.26 -8.39
C LEU A 206 -70.11 34.01 -9.43
N ILE A 207 -69.23 33.31 -10.16
CA ILE A 207 -68.49 33.90 -11.28
C ILE A 207 -69.44 34.35 -12.39
N VAL A 208 -70.44 33.52 -12.73
CA VAL A 208 -71.45 33.84 -13.75
C VAL A 208 -72.33 35.00 -13.28
N ASP A 209 -72.72 35.02 -12.01
CA ASP A 209 -73.53 36.10 -11.42
C ASP A 209 -72.78 37.44 -11.47
N VAL A 210 -71.51 37.47 -11.03
CA VAL A 210 -70.65 38.67 -11.15
C VAL A 210 -70.41 39.07 -12.61
N TYR A 211 -70.22 38.10 -13.50
CA TYR A 211 -70.02 38.38 -14.92
C TYR A 211 -71.27 38.95 -15.58
N LEU A 212 -72.45 38.42 -15.25
CA LEU A 212 -73.75 38.93 -15.71
C LEU A 212 -74.03 40.30 -15.12
N ASP A 213 -73.78 40.51 -13.83
CA ASP A 213 -73.93 41.80 -13.16
C ASP A 213 -73.02 42.88 -13.78
N PHE A 214 -71.85 42.51 -14.28
CA PHE A 214 -70.98 43.43 -15.04
C PHE A 214 -71.43 43.61 -16.51
N THR A 215 -71.89 42.55 -17.18
CA THR A 215 -72.21 42.58 -18.62
C THR A 215 -73.54 43.27 -18.91
N ILE A 216 -74.56 43.08 -18.07
CA ILE A 216 -75.89 43.69 -18.21
C ILE A 216 -75.80 45.22 -18.27
N PRO A 217 -75.16 45.94 -17.31
CA PRO A 217 -75.03 47.39 -17.38
C PRO A 217 -74.18 47.86 -18.56
N CYS A 218 -73.17 47.09 -18.99
CA CYS A 218 -72.41 47.39 -20.22
C CYS A 218 -73.27 47.24 -21.50
N CYS A 219 -74.13 46.22 -21.58
CA CYS A 219 -75.08 46.07 -22.68
C CYS A 219 -76.14 47.18 -22.69
N TYR A 220 -76.65 47.58 -21.51
CA TYR A 220 -77.54 48.74 -21.38
C TYR A 220 -76.85 50.05 -21.78
N TRP A 221 -75.59 50.25 -21.39
CA TRP A 221 -74.80 51.43 -21.81
C TRP A 221 -74.54 51.44 -23.31
N ASN A 222 -74.14 50.31 -23.91
CA ASN A 222 -73.95 50.22 -25.36
C ASN A 222 -75.26 50.43 -26.13
N ALA A 223 -76.37 49.86 -25.65
CA ALA A 223 -77.69 50.09 -26.23
C ALA A 223 -78.10 51.56 -26.12
N ALA A 224 -77.95 52.19 -24.95
CA ALA A 224 -78.26 53.60 -24.74
C ALA A 224 -77.39 54.54 -25.60
N VAL A 225 -76.08 54.26 -25.74
CA VAL A 225 -75.17 55.01 -26.60
C VAL A 225 -75.54 54.86 -28.08
N SER A 226 -75.89 53.64 -28.52
CA SER A 226 -76.36 53.40 -29.89
C SER A 226 -77.70 54.08 -30.20
N TRP A 227 -78.61 54.13 -29.23
CA TRP A 227 -79.91 54.80 -29.34
C TRP A 227 -79.75 56.32 -29.37
N TRP A 228 -78.89 56.88 -28.50
CA TRP A 228 -78.55 58.29 -28.50
C TRP A 228 -77.90 58.73 -29.83
N ALA A 229 -76.95 57.92 -30.33
CA ALA A 229 -76.34 58.15 -31.63
C ALA A 229 -77.36 58.14 -32.78
N ALA A 230 -78.30 57.19 -32.80
CA ALA A 230 -79.36 57.11 -33.81
C ALA A 230 -80.39 58.25 -33.74
N THR A 231 -80.60 58.86 -32.56
CA THR A 231 -81.46 60.05 -32.40
C THR A 231 -80.73 61.37 -32.65
N SER A 232 -79.39 61.34 -32.80
CA SER A 232 -78.55 62.52 -33.02
C SER A 232 -78.16 62.76 -34.51
N THR A 233 -78.69 61.93 -35.41
CA THR A 233 -78.59 62.05 -36.88
C THR A 233 -79.96 62.28 -37.48
#